data_AF-A0A0B2RSP4-F1
#
_entry.id   AF-A0A0B2RSP4-F1
#
_cell.length_a   1.000
_cell.length_b   1.000
_cell.length_c   1.000
_cell.angle_alpha   90.00
_cell.angle_beta   90.00
_cell.angle_gamma   90.00
#
_symmetry.space_group_name_H-M   'P 1'
#
loop_
_entity.id
_entity.type
_entity.pdbx_description
1 polymer ?
#
loop_
_entity_poly.entity_id
_entity_poly.type
_entity_poly.pdbx_seq_one_letter_code
_entity_poly.pdbx_strand_id
1 'polypeptide(L)'
;PYADISGYRRIVGKLLYLNTTRPDIAFATQQLSQFMQAPTNVHFNAACRVLRYLKNNPGQGIFFSRTSEMQLIGYSDADWAGCMDSRKSISGYCFFIGKSLVSWRAKKQATVSRSSSEAEYRALSSAACELQWLLYLFADLRVQLTRTPTLYCDNQSAVHIASNPVFHERTKHLEIDCHLVREKLLKGTLKLLPVSTSDQVADFLTKALAPPKFHDFVSKLSMINIYHDKLEGG
;
A
#
# COMPACT_ATOMS: atom_id res chain seq x y z
N PRO A 1 -15.04 -4.07 26.46
CA PRO A 1 -14.60 -5.36 25.86
C PRO A 1 -15.71 -5.97 25.02
N TYR A 2 -15.39 -6.63 23.90
CA TYR A 2 -16.37 -7.38 23.10
C TYR A 2 -16.38 -8.84 23.57
N ALA A 3 -17.58 -9.40 23.77
CA ALA A 3 -17.73 -10.73 24.39
C ALA A 3 -17.31 -11.88 23.46
N ASP A 4 -17.66 -11.83 22.17
CA ASP A 4 -17.38 -12.91 21.21
C ASP A 4 -16.06 -12.71 20.47
N ILE A 5 -14.94 -12.96 21.15
CA ILE A 5 -13.59 -12.82 20.58
C ILE A 5 -13.42 -13.72 19.34
N SER A 6 -13.95 -14.95 19.38
CA SER A 6 -13.86 -15.91 18.29
C SER A 6 -14.61 -15.44 17.03
N GLY A 7 -15.82 -14.89 17.20
CA GLY A 7 -16.59 -14.28 16.13
C GLY A 7 -15.88 -13.11 15.48
N TYR A 8 -15.28 -12.22 16.29
CA TYR A 8 -14.47 -11.11 15.77
C TYR A 8 -13.29 -11.62 14.94
N ARG A 9 -12.51 -12.58 15.47
CA ARG A 9 -11.37 -13.17 14.76
C ARG A 9 -11.76 -13.79 13.43
N ARG A 10 -12.90 -14.48 13.39
CA ARG A 10 -13.44 -15.07 12.17
C ARG A 10 -13.81 -14.02 11.12
N ILE A 11 -14.41 -12.90 11.52
CA ILE A 11 -14.71 -11.79 10.61
C ILE A 11 -13.41 -11.23 10.03
N VAL A 12 -12.46 -10.87 10.89
CA VAL A 12 -11.19 -10.28 10.45
C VAL A 12 -10.38 -11.26 9.58
N GLY A 13 -10.38 -12.55 9.89
CA GLY A 13 -9.75 -13.58 9.06
C GLY A 13 -10.34 -13.64 7.65
N LYS A 14 -11.67 -13.55 7.51
CA LYS A 14 -12.34 -13.48 6.19
C LYS A 14 -12.00 -12.19 5.45
N LEU A 15 -11.93 -11.05 6.14
CA LEU A 15 -11.51 -9.78 5.55
C LEU A 15 -10.06 -9.84 5.05
N LEU A 16 -9.16 -10.47 5.82
CA LEU A 16 -7.76 -10.68 5.41
C LEU A 16 -7.65 -11.54 4.14
N TYR A 17 -8.50 -12.56 3.99
CA TYR A 17 -8.57 -13.33 2.75
C TYR A 17 -9.08 -12.46 1.59
N LEU A 18 -10.14 -11.68 1.82
CA LEU A 18 -10.75 -10.84 0.80
C LEU A 18 -9.84 -9.71 0.31
N ASN A 19 -8.88 -9.25 1.14
CA ASN A 19 -7.87 -8.27 0.75
C ASN A 19 -7.09 -8.67 -0.51
N THR A 20 -7.05 -9.95 -0.89
CA THR A 20 -6.43 -10.45 -2.14
C THR A 20 -7.14 -9.97 -3.42
N THR A 21 -8.40 -9.59 -3.33
CA THR A 21 -9.21 -9.07 -4.45
C THR A 21 -9.80 -7.69 -4.17
N ARG A 22 -9.74 -7.23 -2.92
CA ARG A 22 -10.34 -5.99 -2.41
C ARG A 22 -9.28 -5.10 -1.75
N PRO A 23 -8.41 -4.44 -2.54
CA PRO A 23 -7.41 -3.50 -2.01
C PRO A 23 -8.07 -2.31 -1.30
N ASP A 24 -9.30 -1.97 -1.67
CA ASP A 24 -10.13 -0.92 -1.10
C ASP A 24 -10.39 -1.05 0.41
N ILE A 25 -10.27 -2.26 0.98
CA ILE A 25 -10.42 -2.51 2.41
C ILE A 25 -9.09 -2.79 3.13
N ALA A 26 -7.95 -2.79 2.42
CA ALA A 26 -6.68 -3.27 2.95
C ALA A 26 -6.24 -2.53 4.22
N PHE A 27 -6.31 -1.20 4.23
CA PHE A 27 -5.99 -0.38 5.41
C PHE A 27 -6.93 -0.69 6.59
N ALA A 28 -8.24 -0.70 6.35
CA ALA A 28 -9.23 -0.96 7.41
C ALA A 28 -9.05 -2.36 8.02
N THR A 29 -8.85 -3.38 7.18
CA THR A 29 -8.57 -4.74 7.63
C THR A 29 -7.26 -4.83 8.42
N GLN A 30 -6.21 -4.13 7.98
CA GLN A 30 -4.95 -4.05 8.71
C GLN A 30 -5.16 -3.43 10.10
N GLN A 31 -5.95 -2.35 10.22
CA GLN A 31 -6.26 -1.73 11.51
C GLN A 31 -7.00 -2.70 12.44
N LEU A 32 -8.04 -3.36 11.95
CA LEU A 32 -8.83 -4.34 12.72
C LEU A 32 -7.98 -5.53 13.19
N SER A 33 -7.05 -6.02 12.36
CA SER A 33 -6.18 -7.16 12.69
C SER A 33 -5.28 -6.94 13.92
N GLN A 34 -5.10 -5.69 14.36
CA GLN A 34 -4.32 -5.38 15.55
C GLN A 34 -5.03 -5.77 16.86
N PHE A 35 -6.36 -5.94 16.82
CA PHE A 35 -7.18 -6.12 18.01
C PHE A 35 -7.77 -7.53 18.14
N MET A 36 -7.06 -8.53 17.62
CA MET A 36 -7.49 -9.93 17.61
C MET A 36 -7.50 -10.58 19.00
N GLN A 37 -6.64 -10.12 19.92
CA GLN A 37 -6.55 -10.68 21.27
C GLN A 37 -7.63 -10.14 22.21
N ALA A 38 -7.81 -8.82 22.24
CA ALA A 38 -8.75 -8.14 23.12
C ALA A 38 -9.59 -7.11 22.33
N PRO A 39 -10.56 -7.56 21.50
CA PRO A 39 -11.44 -6.65 20.77
C PRO A 39 -12.39 -5.88 21.71
N THR A 40 -12.79 -4.69 21.28
CA THR A 40 -13.79 -3.86 21.95
C THR A 40 -15.04 -3.75 21.08
N ASN A 41 -16.16 -3.26 21.64
CA ASN A 41 -17.37 -2.99 20.86
C ASN A 41 -17.11 -1.99 19.73
N VAL A 42 -16.17 -1.05 19.92
CA VAL A 42 -15.74 -0.10 18.87
C VAL A 42 -15.08 -0.85 17.70
N HIS A 43 -14.19 -1.80 17.99
CA HIS A 43 -13.53 -2.60 16.95
C HIS A 43 -14.53 -3.48 16.19
N PHE A 44 -15.48 -4.10 16.90
CA PHE A 44 -16.54 -4.88 16.27
C PHE A 44 -17.43 -4.02 15.37
N ASN A 45 -17.86 -2.85 15.85
CA ASN A 45 -18.65 -1.90 15.06
C ASN A 45 -17.90 -1.42 13.80
N ALA A 46 -16.59 -1.18 13.90
CA ALA A 46 -15.74 -0.87 12.76
C ALA A 46 -15.66 -2.02 11.76
N ALA A 47 -15.53 -3.28 12.22
CA ALA A 47 -15.59 -4.46 11.36
C ALA A 47 -16.96 -4.59 10.66
N CYS A 48 -18.07 -4.36 11.37
CA CYS A 48 -19.40 -4.31 10.77
C CYS A 48 -19.54 -3.21 9.72
N ARG A 49 -18.89 -2.05 9.89
CA ARG A 49 -18.87 -0.99 8.86
C ARG A 49 -18.21 -1.47 7.58
N VAL A 50 -17.08 -2.18 7.67
CA VAL A 50 -16.42 -2.80 6.50
C VAL A 50 -17.35 -3.81 5.84
N LEU A 51 -18.02 -4.67 6.61
CA LEU A 51 -18.98 -5.64 6.06
C LEU A 51 -20.17 -4.98 5.35
N ARG A 52 -20.72 -3.89 5.90
CA ARG A 52 -21.78 -3.11 5.24
C ARG A 52 -21.30 -2.51 3.92
N TYR A 53 -20.08 -1.96 3.90
CA TYR A 53 -19.47 -1.43 2.68
C TYR A 53 -19.31 -2.51 1.61
N LEU A 54 -18.80 -3.69 1.98
CA LEU A 54 -18.66 -4.84 1.08
C LEU A 54 -20.02 -5.31 0.55
N LYS A 55 -21.02 -5.42 1.42
CA LYS A 55 -22.39 -5.82 1.05
C LYS A 55 -23.02 -4.87 0.03
N ASN A 56 -22.75 -3.57 0.15
CA ASN A 56 -23.26 -2.55 -0.78
C ASN A 56 -22.45 -2.45 -2.07
N ASN A 57 -21.27 -3.08 -2.16
CA ASN A 57 -20.40 -3.05 -3.32
C ASN A 57 -19.93 -4.46 -3.71
N PRO A 58 -20.86 -5.38 -4.06
CA PRO A 58 -20.52 -6.77 -4.34
C PRO A 58 -19.79 -6.96 -5.68
N GLY A 59 -19.96 -6.03 -6.63
CA GLY A 59 -19.33 -6.08 -7.95
C GLY A 59 -18.01 -5.32 -8.03
N GLN A 60 -17.63 -4.65 -6.94
CA GLN A 60 -16.37 -3.90 -6.85
C GLN A 60 -15.19 -4.88 -6.81
N GLY A 61 -14.28 -4.76 -7.78
CA GLY A 61 -13.11 -5.62 -7.89
C GLY A 61 -12.02 -4.99 -8.77
N ILE A 62 -10.87 -5.65 -8.84
CA ILE A 62 -9.73 -5.21 -9.65
C ILE A 62 -10.02 -5.50 -11.12
N PHE A 63 -9.77 -4.52 -11.99
CA PHE A 63 -9.85 -4.70 -13.42
C PHE A 63 -8.46 -4.91 -14.04
N PHE A 64 -8.31 -6.03 -14.76
CA PHE A 64 -7.14 -6.29 -15.59
C PHE A 64 -7.47 -5.99 -17.04
N SER A 65 -6.97 -4.87 -17.55
CA SER A 65 -7.15 -4.51 -18.96
C SER A 65 -6.38 -5.48 -19.86
N ARG A 66 -7.00 -5.95 -20.95
CA ARG A 66 -6.31 -6.72 -22.00
C ARG A 66 -5.23 -5.88 -22.70
N THR A 67 -5.46 -4.58 -22.81
CA THR A 67 -4.55 -3.63 -23.48
C THR A 67 -3.94 -2.70 -22.44
N SER A 68 -2.67 -2.92 -22.11
CA SER A 68 -1.88 -2.06 -21.25
C SER A 68 -0.40 -2.12 -21.60
N GLU A 69 0.32 -1.04 -21.36
CA GLU A 69 1.78 -1.05 -21.43
C GLU A 69 2.36 -2.05 -20.43
N MET A 70 3.37 -2.83 -20.84
CA MET A 70 4.11 -3.74 -19.95
C MET A 70 5.17 -2.98 -19.16
N GLN A 71 4.72 -2.03 -18.35
CA GLN A 71 5.55 -1.20 -17.49
C GLN A 71 5.16 -1.44 -16.02
N LEU A 72 6.16 -1.67 -15.17
CA LEU A 72 5.96 -1.79 -13.73
C LEU A 72 6.09 -0.41 -13.07
N ILE A 73 5.03 0.02 -12.39
CA ILE A 73 4.97 1.30 -11.67
C ILE A 73 4.58 1.02 -10.22
N GLY A 74 5.35 1.53 -9.27
CA GLY A 74 5.09 1.41 -7.84
C GLY A 74 4.90 2.76 -7.17
N TYR A 75 4.16 2.77 -6.07
CA TYR A 75 3.99 3.90 -5.17
C TYR A 75 4.28 3.42 -3.75
N SER A 76 4.95 4.26 -2.95
CA SER A 76 5.24 3.99 -1.54
C SER A 76 4.92 5.23 -0.72
N ASP A 77 4.27 5.03 0.43
CA ASP A 77 3.90 6.07 1.40
C ASP A 77 3.99 5.52 2.83
N ALA A 78 4.13 6.42 3.81
CA ALA A 78 4.01 6.10 5.22
C ALA A 78 3.25 7.17 6.01
N ASP A 79 2.24 6.75 6.77
CA ASP A 79 1.61 7.62 7.76
C ASP A 79 2.41 7.60 9.08
N TRP A 80 3.20 8.65 9.31
CA TRP A 80 4.09 8.75 10.47
C TRP A 80 3.32 8.79 11.79
N ALA A 81 3.62 7.81 12.65
CA ALA A 81 2.94 7.64 13.94
C ALA A 81 1.40 7.53 13.84
N GLY A 82 0.89 7.05 12.68
CA GLY A 82 -0.54 6.91 12.42
C GLY A 82 -1.28 5.96 13.36
N CYS A 83 -0.60 4.98 13.96
CA CYS A 83 -1.19 4.18 15.03
C CYS A 83 -1.16 4.96 16.35
N MET A 84 -2.30 5.50 16.78
CA MET A 84 -2.38 6.28 18.03
C MET A 84 -1.94 5.51 19.27
N ASP A 85 -2.25 4.21 19.35
CA ASP A 85 -1.94 3.38 20.53
C ASP A 85 -0.44 3.11 20.70
N SER A 86 0.27 2.87 19.60
CA SER A 86 1.69 2.47 19.64
C SER A 86 2.65 3.52 19.10
N ARG A 87 2.12 4.61 18.53
CA ARG A 87 2.85 5.66 17.79
C ARG A 87 3.74 5.12 16.66
N LYS A 88 3.49 3.89 16.21
CA LYS A 88 4.15 3.29 15.05
C LYS A 88 3.49 3.77 13.77
N SER A 89 4.30 3.97 12.74
CA SER A 89 3.81 4.39 11.43
C SER A 89 3.09 3.25 10.70
N ILE A 90 2.22 3.61 9.75
CA ILE A 90 1.61 2.65 8.83
C ILE A 90 2.26 2.84 7.46
N SER A 91 2.91 1.80 6.94
CA SER A 91 3.48 1.79 5.60
C SER A 91 2.50 1.21 4.60
N GLY A 92 2.47 1.82 3.42
CA GLY A 92 1.66 1.42 2.30
C GLY A 92 2.49 1.37 1.02
N TYR A 93 2.25 0.37 0.19
CA TYR A 93 2.73 0.37 -1.18
C TYR A 93 1.72 -0.27 -2.12
N CYS A 94 1.75 0.14 -3.38
CA CYS A 94 1.00 -0.51 -4.46
C CYS A 94 1.82 -0.53 -5.75
N PHE A 95 1.64 -1.58 -6.55
CA PHE A 95 2.32 -1.81 -7.81
C PHE A 95 1.31 -2.11 -8.92
N PHE A 96 1.55 -1.51 -10.07
CA PHE A 96 0.74 -1.60 -11.27
C PHE A 96 1.57 -2.16 -12.42
N ILE A 97 0.96 -3.02 -13.24
CA ILE A 97 1.42 -3.31 -14.59
C ILE A 97 0.57 -2.49 -15.55
N GLY A 98 1.18 -1.49 -16.17
CA GLY A 98 0.45 -0.48 -16.93
C GLY A 98 -0.59 0.20 -16.05
N LYS A 99 -1.88 -0.07 -16.31
CA LYS A 99 -3.00 0.47 -15.51
C LYS A 99 -3.54 -0.50 -14.46
N SER A 100 -3.11 -1.76 -14.47
CA SER A 100 -3.71 -2.81 -13.66
C SER A 100 -2.95 -2.99 -12.35
N LEU A 101 -3.64 -2.88 -11.21
CA LEU A 101 -3.06 -3.12 -9.90
C LEU A 101 -2.75 -4.61 -9.70
N VAL A 102 -1.51 -4.94 -9.32
CA VAL A 102 -1.05 -6.35 -9.19
C VAL A 102 -0.50 -6.72 -7.81
N SER A 103 0.02 -5.76 -7.06
CA SER A 103 0.49 -5.99 -5.69
C SER A 103 0.21 -4.76 -4.84
N TRP A 104 -0.21 -4.97 -3.59
CA TRP A 104 -0.46 -3.90 -2.64
C TRP A 104 -0.30 -4.41 -1.22
N ARG A 105 -0.01 -3.49 -0.31
CA ARG A 105 0.12 -3.80 1.11
C ARG A 105 -0.14 -2.58 1.96
N ALA A 106 -0.88 -2.80 3.05
CA ALA A 106 -0.93 -1.90 4.20
C ALA A 106 -0.33 -2.65 5.39
N LYS A 107 0.64 -2.04 6.10
CA LYS A 107 1.32 -2.70 7.23
C LYS A 107 1.79 -1.70 8.27
N LYS A 108 1.47 -1.95 9.53
CA LYS A 108 2.09 -1.24 10.66
C LYS A 108 3.58 -1.58 10.75
N GLN A 109 4.42 -0.56 10.85
CA GLN A 109 5.86 -0.73 11.04
C GLN A 109 6.16 -1.45 12.36
N ALA A 110 7.24 -2.24 12.38
CA ALA A 110 7.64 -2.99 13.57
C ALA A 110 8.22 -2.07 14.65
N THR A 111 8.96 -1.04 14.23
CA THR A 111 9.62 -0.05 15.09
C THR A 111 8.93 1.30 15.00
N VAL A 112 9.13 2.13 16.02
CA VAL A 112 8.66 3.53 16.03
C VAL A 112 9.66 4.37 15.26
N SER A 113 9.17 5.15 14.29
CA SER A 113 9.97 6.08 13.50
C SER A 113 10.07 7.43 14.22
N ARG A 114 11.27 8.03 14.26
CA ARG A 114 11.49 9.31 14.95
C ARG A 114 11.25 10.53 14.06
N SER A 115 11.10 10.32 12.75
CA SER A 115 10.73 11.35 11.78
C SER A 115 9.83 10.78 10.68
N SER A 116 9.14 11.65 9.95
CA SER A 116 8.41 11.26 8.75
C SER A 116 9.34 10.66 7.70
N SER A 117 10.50 11.28 7.43
CA SER A 117 11.48 10.76 6.47
C SER A 117 11.96 9.34 6.81
N GLU A 118 12.14 9.01 8.09
CA GLU A 118 12.47 7.64 8.52
C GLU A 118 11.32 6.66 8.25
N ALA A 119 10.08 7.06 8.53
CA ALA A 119 8.90 6.23 8.26
C ALA A 119 8.76 5.95 6.75
N GLU A 120 8.90 7.00 5.95
CA GLU A 120 8.84 6.96 4.48
C GLU A 120 9.94 6.08 3.90
N TYR A 121 11.17 6.21 4.40
CA TYR A 121 12.28 5.40 3.92
C TYR A 121 12.08 3.90 4.20
N ARG A 122 11.50 3.54 5.34
CA ARG A 122 11.15 2.14 5.65
C ARG A 122 10.06 1.60 4.73
N ALA A 123 9.06 2.43 4.40
CA ALA A 123 8.06 2.07 3.41
C ALA A 123 8.71 1.85 2.04
N LEU A 124 9.60 2.76 1.64
CA LEU A 124 10.35 2.71 0.39
C LEU A 124 11.23 1.44 0.29
N SER A 125 11.94 1.08 1.36
CA SER A 125 12.72 -0.16 1.44
C SER A 125 11.84 -1.40 1.26
N SER A 126 10.69 -1.44 1.94
CA SER A 126 9.73 -2.54 1.80
C SER A 126 9.18 -2.64 0.39
N ALA A 127 8.86 -1.51 -0.24
CA ALA A 127 8.40 -1.45 -1.62
C ALA A 127 9.50 -1.87 -2.61
N ALA A 128 10.76 -1.48 -2.39
CA ALA A 128 11.88 -1.91 -3.23
C ALA A 128 12.10 -3.44 -3.18
N CYS A 129 11.92 -4.06 -2.02
CA CYS A 129 11.93 -5.52 -1.87
C CYS A 129 10.80 -6.19 -2.67
N GLU A 130 9.58 -5.65 -2.57
CA GLU A 130 8.43 -6.16 -3.34
C GLU A 130 8.67 -6.02 -4.86
N LEU A 131 9.17 -4.87 -5.30
CA LEU A 131 9.53 -4.62 -6.70
C LEU A 131 10.54 -5.64 -7.20
N GLN A 132 11.59 -5.92 -6.40
CA GLN A 132 12.58 -6.92 -6.74
C GLN A 132 11.98 -8.33 -6.84
N TRP A 133 11.06 -8.68 -5.95
CA TRP A 133 10.34 -9.96 -6.02
C TRP A 133 9.48 -10.05 -7.28
N LEU A 134 8.75 -8.99 -7.64
CA LEU A 134 7.97 -8.93 -8.88
C LEU A 134 8.87 -9.08 -10.12
N LEU A 135 10.08 -8.51 -10.11
CA LEU A 135 11.04 -8.70 -11.19
C LEU A 135 11.50 -10.15 -11.34
N TYR A 136 11.74 -10.87 -10.23
CA TYR A 136 12.03 -12.30 -10.28
C TYR A 136 10.86 -13.08 -10.84
N LEU A 137 9.64 -12.77 -10.41
CA LEU A 137 8.43 -13.39 -10.93
C LEU A 137 8.27 -13.15 -12.45
N PHE A 138 8.52 -11.93 -12.94
CA PHE A 138 8.47 -11.66 -14.39
C PHE A 138 9.53 -12.44 -15.16
N ALA A 139 10.74 -12.56 -14.63
CA ALA A 139 11.81 -13.35 -15.24
C ALA A 139 11.41 -14.83 -15.35
N ASP A 140 10.86 -15.41 -14.28
CA ASP A 140 10.40 -16.79 -14.23
C ASP A 140 9.24 -17.04 -15.21
N LEU A 141 8.32 -16.08 -15.32
CA LEU A 141 7.21 -16.09 -16.29
C LEU A 141 7.65 -15.74 -17.72
N ARG A 142 8.94 -15.43 -17.94
CA ARG A 142 9.52 -15.03 -19.24
C ARG A 142 8.85 -13.80 -19.85
N VAL A 143 8.41 -12.87 -18.99
CA VAL A 143 7.78 -11.61 -19.36
C VAL A 143 8.82 -10.49 -19.33
N GLN A 144 8.94 -9.76 -20.44
CA GLN A 144 9.84 -8.61 -20.55
C GLN A 144 9.09 -7.31 -20.27
N LEU A 145 9.65 -6.47 -19.39
CA LEU A 145 9.16 -5.12 -19.16
C LEU A 145 9.70 -4.18 -20.25
N THR A 146 8.86 -3.29 -20.75
CA THR A 146 9.23 -2.35 -21.83
C THR A 146 10.14 -1.23 -21.33
N ARG A 147 10.10 -0.94 -20.03
CA ARG A 147 10.85 0.13 -19.37
C ARG A 147 11.36 -0.34 -18.02
N THR A 148 12.44 0.28 -17.55
CA THR A 148 12.89 0.14 -16.16
C THR A 148 11.73 0.47 -15.21
N PRO A 149 11.46 -0.36 -14.19
CA PRO A 149 10.46 -0.08 -13.19
C PRO A 149 10.64 1.28 -12.53
N THR A 150 9.54 1.97 -12.24
CA THR A 150 9.56 3.23 -11.52
C THR A 150 8.90 3.04 -10.16
N LEU A 151 9.51 3.55 -9.10
CA LEU A 151 8.95 3.63 -7.75
C LEU A 151 8.79 5.11 -7.38
N TYR A 152 7.57 5.52 -7.07
CA TYR A 152 7.22 6.88 -6.70
C TYR A 152 7.16 7.05 -5.18
N CYS A 153 7.69 8.17 -4.69
CA CYS A 153 7.65 8.58 -3.28
C CYS A 153 7.52 10.10 -3.21
N ASP A 154 6.61 10.63 -2.39
CA ASP A 154 6.35 12.06 -2.23
C ASP A 154 7.24 12.73 -1.17
N ASN A 155 7.97 11.95 -0.36
CA ASN A 155 8.93 12.49 0.60
C ASN A 155 10.28 12.80 -0.06
N GLN A 156 10.52 14.08 -0.36
CA GLN A 156 11.79 14.54 -0.96
C GLN A 156 13.01 14.13 -0.13
N SER A 157 12.95 14.19 1.20
CA SER A 157 14.08 13.79 2.05
C SER A 157 14.41 12.31 1.88
N ALA A 158 13.41 11.43 1.80
CA ALA A 158 13.64 10.00 1.54
C ALA A 158 14.27 9.77 0.16
N VAL A 159 13.80 10.48 -0.87
CA VAL A 159 14.39 10.44 -2.22
C VAL A 159 15.85 10.90 -2.20
N HIS A 160 16.15 12.01 -1.51
CA HIS A 160 17.52 12.51 -1.39
C HIS A 160 18.44 11.54 -0.64
N ILE A 161 17.97 10.92 0.45
CA ILE A 161 18.73 9.90 1.19
C ILE A 161 19.04 8.69 0.29
N ALA A 162 18.10 8.29 -0.57
CA ALA A 162 18.30 7.18 -1.49
C ALA A 162 19.26 7.52 -2.63
N SER A 163 19.32 8.78 -3.08
CA SER A 163 20.18 9.19 -4.19
C SER A 163 21.60 9.62 -3.78
N ASN A 164 21.83 9.97 -2.51
CA ASN A 164 23.12 10.50 -2.07
C ASN A 164 23.87 9.52 -1.14
N PRO A 165 25.05 9.01 -1.54
CA PRO A 165 25.82 8.06 -0.75
C PRO A 165 26.41 8.67 0.54
N VAL A 166 26.61 9.98 0.62
CA VAL A 166 27.35 10.62 1.74
C VAL A 166 26.50 10.75 3.02
N PHE A 167 25.17 10.64 2.93
CA PHE A 167 24.29 10.70 4.10
C PHE A 167 24.32 9.37 4.87
N HIS A 168 25.28 9.25 5.79
CA HIS A 168 25.44 8.10 6.70
C HIS A 168 25.36 8.47 8.20
N GLU A 169 25.77 9.67 8.61
CA GLU A 169 25.98 9.97 10.04
C GLU A 169 24.70 10.01 10.90
N ARG A 170 23.50 10.18 10.32
CA ARG A 170 22.24 10.33 11.08
C ARG A 170 21.20 9.21 10.86
N THR A 171 21.52 8.17 10.09
CA THR A 171 20.59 7.11 9.67
C THR A 171 21.08 5.69 9.99
N LYS A 172 21.94 5.53 11.01
CA LYS A 172 22.52 4.23 11.40
C LYS A 172 21.47 3.13 11.68
N HIS A 173 20.31 3.50 12.21
CA HIS A 173 19.18 2.60 12.46
C HIS A 173 18.37 2.23 11.21
N LEU A 174 18.74 2.78 10.05
CA LEU A 174 18.17 2.54 8.72
C LEU A 174 19.27 2.11 7.73
N GLU A 175 20.49 1.84 8.19
CA GLU A 175 21.65 1.66 7.32
C GLU A 175 21.43 0.53 6.31
N ILE A 176 20.88 -0.61 6.77
CA ILE A 176 20.56 -1.76 5.91
C ILE A 176 19.52 -1.38 4.85
N ASP A 177 18.43 -0.71 5.26
CA ASP A 177 17.39 -0.24 4.33
C ASP A 177 17.97 0.73 3.30
N CYS A 178 18.83 1.65 3.74
CA CYS A 178 19.52 2.61 2.88
C CYS A 178 20.40 1.91 1.85
N HIS A 179 21.22 0.96 2.29
CA HIS A 179 22.07 0.18 1.39
C HIS A 179 21.26 -0.60 0.37
N LEU A 180 20.17 -1.25 0.80
CA LEU A 180 19.30 -2.02 -0.08
C LEU A 180 18.74 -1.15 -1.21
N VAL A 181 18.08 -0.03 -0.87
CA VAL A 181 17.45 0.83 -1.88
C VAL A 181 18.51 1.45 -2.81
N ARG A 182 19.62 1.95 -2.25
CA ARG A 182 20.73 2.52 -3.01
C ARG A 182 21.34 1.52 -3.99
N GLU A 183 21.58 0.30 -3.55
CA GLU A 183 22.14 -0.75 -4.41
C GLU A 183 21.24 -1.01 -5.63
N LYS A 184 19.92 -1.07 -5.43
CA LYS A 184 18.95 -1.24 -6.53
C LYS A 184 18.93 -0.05 -7.49
N LEU A 185 19.07 1.17 -6.98
CA LEU A 185 19.18 2.38 -7.79
C LEU A 185 20.45 2.39 -8.64
N LEU A 186 21.61 2.12 -8.03
CA LEU A 186 22.90 2.11 -8.71
C LEU A 186 23.00 1.00 -9.76
N LYS A 187 22.37 -0.15 -9.52
CA LYS A 187 22.25 -1.24 -10.50
C LYS A 187 21.27 -0.96 -11.62
N GLY A 188 20.51 0.15 -11.56
CA GLY A 188 19.46 0.47 -12.53
C GLY A 188 18.26 -0.49 -12.49
N THR A 189 18.08 -1.23 -11.38
CA THR A 189 16.96 -2.16 -11.19
C THR A 189 15.62 -1.41 -11.08
N LEU A 190 15.64 -0.21 -10.51
CA LEU A 190 14.48 0.67 -10.41
C LEU A 190 14.89 2.14 -10.59
N LYS A 191 13.94 2.98 -10.99
CA LYS A 191 14.04 4.44 -10.95
C LYS A 191 13.21 4.95 -9.79
N LEU A 192 13.79 5.78 -8.93
CA LEU A 192 13.06 6.46 -7.86
C LEU A 192 12.72 7.88 -8.31
N LEU A 193 11.43 8.23 -8.35
CA LEU A 193 10.96 9.53 -8.79
C LEU A 193 10.04 10.18 -7.74
N PRO A 194 10.07 11.52 -7.62
CA PRO A 194 9.11 12.22 -6.78
C PRO A 194 7.70 12.16 -7.38
N VAL A 195 6.68 12.19 -6.54
CA VAL A 195 5.27 12.36 -6.92
C VAL A 195 4.60 13.41 -6.04
N SER A 196 3.57 14.07 -6.54
CA SER A 196 2.76 14.98 -5.74
C SER A 196 1.94 14.20 -4.71
N THR A 197 1.68 14.77 -3.54
CA THR A 197 0.81 14.12 -2.53
C THR A 197 -0.61 13.87 -3.06
N SER A 198 -1.12 14.70 -3.98
CA SER A 198 -2.43 14.46 -4.63
C SER A 198 -2.44 13.23 -5.55
N ASP A 199 -1.28 12.85 -6.07
CA ASP A 199 -1.10 11.70 -6.97
C ASP A 199 -0.48 10.48 -6.28
N GLN A 200 -0.23 10.57 -4.98
CA GLN A 200 0.32 9.50 -4.16
C GLN A 200 -0.75 8.43 -3.89
N VAL A 201 -0.87 7.44 -4.78
CA VAL A 201 -1.88 6.37 -4.67
C VAL A 201 -1.71 5.52 -3.41
N ALA A 202 -0.49 5.44 -2.87
CA ALA A 202 -0.22 4.67 -1.65
C ALA A 202 -0.84 5.28 -0.38
N ASP A 203 -1.26 6.56 -0.38
CA ASP A 203 -1.99 7.20 0.72
C ASP A 203 -3.24 6.40 1.13
N PHE A 204 -3.88 5.77 0.14
CA PHE A 204 -5.05 4.95 0.34
C PHE A 204 -4.79 3.75 1.29
N LEU A 205 -3.54 3.30 1.37
CA LEU A 205 -3.12 2.15 2.16
C LEU A 205 -2.56 2.53 3.53
N THR A 206 -2.39 3.82 3.82
CA THR A 206 -1.77 4.32 5.06
C THR A 206 -2.72 5.13 5.92
N LYS A 207 -3.74 5.76 5.33
CA LYS A 207 -4.61 6.74 6.00
C LYS A 207 -6.09 6.36 5.90
N ALA A 208 -6.86 6.75 6.92
CA ALA A 208 -8.32 6.76 6.82
C ALA A 208 -8.75 7.99 5.99
N LEU A 209 -9.40 7.74 4.85
CA LEU A 209 -9.80 8.80 3.93
C LEU A 209 -11.26 9.18 4.09
N ALA A 210 -11.56 10.48 3.89
CA ALA A 210 -12.93 10.96 3.77
C ALA A 210 -13.59 10.41 2.49
N PRO A 211 -14.92 10.26 2.44
CA PRO A 211 -15.61 9.60 1.32
C PRO A 211 -15.23 10.11 -0.08
N PRO A 212 -15.11 11.43 -0.36
CA PRO A 212 -14.74 11.90 -1.70
C PRO A 212 -13.35 11.39 -2.13
N LYS A 213 -12.34 11.62 -1.29
CA LYS A 213 -10.97 11.13 -1.54
C LYS A 213 -10.94 9.60 -1.65
N PHE A 214 -11.69 8.89 -0.81
CA PHE A 214 -11.77 7.44 -0.86
C PHE A 214 -12.26 6.96 -2.24
N HIS A 215 -13.33 7.55 -2.77
CA HIS A 215 -13.85 7.21 -4.11
C HIS A 215 -12.86 7.58 -5.22
N ASP A 216 -12.21 8.74 -5.11
CA ASP A 216 -11.17 9.16 -6.06
C ASP A 216 -10.03 8.12 -6.11
N PHE A 217 -9.54 7.66 -4.96
CA PHE A 217 -8.47 6.65 -4.93
C PHE A 217 -8.94 5.26 -5.39
N VAL A 218 -10.17 4.85 -5.08
CA VAL A 218 -10.73 3.59 -5.61
C VAL A 218 -10.70 3.60 -7.15
N SER A 219 -10.98 4.75 -7.77
CA SER A 219 -10.86 4.91 -9.23
C SER A 219 -9.39 4.83 -9.70
N LYS A 220 -8.45 5.44 -8.96
CA LYS A 220 -7.00 5.38 -9.26
C LYS A 220 -6.40 3.98 -9.09
N LEU A 221 -7.01 3.11 -8.27
CA LEU A 221 -6.63 1.71 -8.11
C LEU A 221 -7.14 0.81 -9.26
N SER A 222 -7.77 1.39 -10.29
CA SER A 222 -8.39 0.66 -11.41
C SER A 222 -9.41 -0.38 -10.95
N MET A 223 -10.13 -0.08 -9.88
CA MET A 223 -11.22 -0.93 -9.44
C MET A 223 -12.53 -0.53 -10.12
N ILE A 224 -13.25 -1.52 -10.63
CA ILE A 224 -14.54 -1.33 -11.29
C ILE A 224 -15.64 -2.05 -10.51
N ASN A 225 -16.86 -1.52 -10.59
CA ASN A 225 -18.06 -2.21 -10.13
C ASN A 225 -18.81 -2.78 -11.33
N ILE A 226 -18.80 -4.09 -11.51
CA ILE A 226 -19.45 -4.76 -12.64
C ILE A 226 -20.98 -4.73 -12.59
N TYR A 227 -21.58 -4.38 -11.44
CA TYR A 227 -23.02 -4.22 -11.29
C TYR A 227 -23.49 -2.77 -11.42
N HIS A 228 -22.56 -1.82 -11.53
CA HIS A 228 -22.94 -0.45 -11.80
C HIS A 228 -23.06 -0.28 -13.31
N ASP A 229 -24.26 0.04 -13.78
CA ASP A 229 -24.46 0.35 -15.19
C ASP A 229 -23.54 1.50 -15.59
N LYS A 230 -22.82 1.30 -16.70
CA LYS A 230 -22.30 2.42 -17.47
C LYS A 230 -23.52 3.11 -18.07
N LEU A 231 -24.08 4.07 -17.35
CA LEU A 231 -24.87 5.12 -18.00
C LEU A 231 -23.86 5.96 -18.81
N GLU A 232 -23.47 5.45 -19.98
CA GLU A 232 -22.89 6.26 -21.04
C GLU A 232 -24.01 7.22 -21.49
N GLY A 233 -24.00 8.42 -20.91
CA GLY A 233 -24.85 9.52 -21.31
C GLY A 233 -24.01 10.59 -22.00
N GLY A 234 -24.26 10.79 -23.29
CA GLY A 234 -24.03 12.03 -24.05
C GLY A 234 -22.65 12.20 -24.67
#